data_AF-A0AAW5DC11-F1
#
_entry.id   AF-A0AAW5DC11-F1
#
_cell.length_a   1.000
_cell.length_b   1.000
_cell.length_c   1.000
_cell.angle_alpha   90.00
_cell.angle_beta   90.00
_cell.angle_gamma   90.00
#
_symmetry.space_group_name_H-M   'P 1'
#
loop_
_entity.id
_entity.type
_entity.pdbx_description
1 polymer ?
#
loop_
_entity_poly.entity_id
_entity_poly.type
_entity_poly.pdbx_seq_one_letter_code
_entity_poly.pdbx_strand_id
1 'polypeptide(L)'
;MKYLYCFSLITLLFGVFFSPIQAEEIRLGGLLLDNSISRQGHEFASRISQYWREVPDSSGKNLVVKEIIVPQAGTLLSVIYDNRVVYQTYMGRRQVPLDEKVQQAIMLVLDAVANASIDSRSPDLAGDEW
;
A
#
# COMPACT_ATOMS: atom_id res chain seq x y z
N MET A 1 26.62 -55.75 3.63
CA MET A 1 26.37 -54.91 2.42
C MET A 1 24.91 -54.48 2.25
N LYS A 2 23.91 -55.35 2.48
CA LYS A 2 22.47 -55.08 2.20
C LYS A 2 21.81 -54.02 3.12
N TYR A 3 22.20 -53.95 4.40
CA TYR A 3 21.67 -52.98 5.37
C TYR A 3 22.22 -51.55 5.20
N LEU A 4 23.36 -51.40 4.53
CA LEU A 4 24.04 -50.11 4.32
C LEU A 4 23.32 -49.27 3.26
N TYR A 5 22.74 -49.93 2.24
CA TYR A 5 21.85 -49.29 1.25
C TYR A 5 20.50 -48.88 1.85
N CYS A 6 19.96 -49.64 2.81
CA CYS A 6 18.72 -49.30 3.51
C CYS A 6 18.88 -48.03 4.37
N PHE A 7 20.01 -47.90 5.07
CA PHE A 7 20.30 -46.72 5.88
C PHE A 7 20.43 -45.46 5.01
N SER A 8 21.09 -45.58 3.84
CA SER A 8 21.23 -44.49 2.85
C SER A 8 19.88 -44.05 2.27
N LEU A 9 18.99 -45.01 1.98
CA LEU A 9 17.64 -44.72 1.46
C LEU A 9 16.76 -44.00 2.50
N ILE A 10 16.90 -44.34 3.79
CA ILE A 10 16.17 -43.70 4.90
C ILE A 10 16.65 -42.26 5.13
N THR A 11 17.96 -42.01 5.06
CA THR A 11 18.51 -40.64 5.17
C THR A 11 18.10 -39.73 4.01
N LEU A 12 18.00 -40.27 2.79
CA LEU A 12 17.53 -39.51 1.62
C LEU A 12 16.05 -39.14 1.76
N LEU A 13 15.23 -40.05 2.30
CA LEU A 13 13.79 -39.86 2.47
C LEU A 13 13.46 -38.86 3.59
N PHE A 14 14.31 -38.77 4.62
CA PHE A 14 14.15 -37.80 5.72
C PHE A 14 14.47 -36.35 5.30
N GLY A 15 15.37 -36.16 4.34
CA GLY A 15 15.75 -34.82 3.85
C GLY A 15 14.62 -34.08 3.12
N VAL A 16 13.69 -34.81 2.49
CA VAL A 16 12.56 -34.21 1.74
C VAL A 16 11.48 -33.64 2.67
N PHE A 17 11.40 -34.12 3.92
CA PHE A 17 10.44 -33.62 4.91
C PHE A 17 10.88 -32.31 5.60
N PHE A 18 12.14 -31.92 5.46
CA PHE A 18 12.71 -30.74 6.13
C PHE A 18 12.80 -29.51 5.24
N SER A 19 12.10 -29.48 4.09
CA SER A 19 11.93 -28.22 3.38
C SER A 19 11.07 -27.29 4.23
N PRO A 20 11.59 -26.14 4.69
CA PRO A 20 10.73 -25.15 5.32
C PRO A 20 9.73 -24.69 4.27
N ILE A 21 8.44 -24.95 4.52
CA ILE A 21 7.37 -24.17 3.90
C ILE A 21 7.61 -22.74 4.38
N GLN A 22 8.24 -21.92 3.54
CA GLN A 22 8.19 -20.47 3.67
C GLN A 22 6.74 -20.12 3.35
N ALA A 23 5.89 -20.15 4.37
CA ALA A 23 4.55 -19.60 4.26
C ALA A 23 4.75 -18.12 3.95
N GLU A 24 4.48 -17.74 2.71
CA GLU A 24 4.39 -16.34 2.34
C GLU A 24 3.29 -15.74 3.22
N GLU A 25 3.73 -14.97 4.21
CA GLU A 25 2.84 -14.34 5.16
C GLU A 25 1.83 -13.53 4.34
N ILE A 26 0.54 -13.87 4.46
CA ILE A 26 -0.52 -13.14 3.78
C ILE A 26 -0.54 -11.75 4.41
N ARG A 27 0.30 -10.85 3.88
CA ARG A 27 0.34 -9.46 4.30
C ARG A 27 -0.98 -8.85 3.87
N LEU A 28 -1.81 -8.53 4.85
CA LEU A 28 -3.00 -7.73 4.63
C LEU A 28 -2.52 -6.42 3.98
N GLY A 29 -2.97 -6.18 2.75
CA GLY A 29 -2.67 -4.95 2.02
C GLY A 29 -3.20 -3.72 2.78
N GLY A 30 -2.72 -2.53 2.43
CA GLY A 30 -3.14 -1.30 3.06
C GLY A 30 -4.67 -1.11 3.02
N LEU A 31 -5.23 -0.52 4.08
CA LEU A 31 -6.66 -0.26 4.19
C LEU A 31 -7.02 1.05 3.47
N LEU A 32 -7.99 1.00 2.54
CA LEU A 32 -8.57 2.19 1.94
C LEU A 32 -9.95 2.48 2.54
N LEU A 33 -10.14 3.68 3.07
CA LEU A 33 -11.43 4.18 3.58
C LEU A 33 -12.03 5.18 2.59
N ASP A 34 -13.20 4.86 2.05
CA ASP A 34 -13.98 5.77 1.21
C ASP A 34 -14.94 6.61 2.07
N ASN A 35 -14.64 7.90 2.19
CA ASN A 35 -15.49 8.93 2.79
C ASN A 35 -15.88 9.98 1.75
N SER A 36 -16.10 9.55 0.50
CA SER A 36 -16.63 10.40 -0.57
C SER A 36 -18.16 10.49 -0.54
N ILE A 37 -18.71 11.51 -1.22
CA ILE A 37 -20.13 11.88 -1.18
C ILE A 37 -20.71 11.93 -2.61
N SER A 38 -19.95 12.45 -3.57
CA SER A 38 -20.42 12.63 -4.94
C SER A 38 -20.16 11.40 -5.80
N ARG A 39 -20.88 11.27 -6.93
CA ARG A 39 -20.64 10.20 -7.91
C ARG A 39 -19.18 10.20 -8.40
N GLN A 40 -18.61 11.38 -8.65
CA GLN A 40 -17.22 11.52 -9.08
C GLN A 40 -16.25 11.15 -7.95
N GLY A 41 -16.59 11.48 -6.70
CA GLY A 41 -15.81 11.09 -5.52
C GLY A 41 -15.76 9.57 -5.33
N HIS A 42 -16.90 8.88 -5.43
CA HIS A 42 -16.94 7.41 -5.36
C HIS A 42 -16.18 6.78 -6.51
N GLU A 43 -16.29 7.34 -7.73
CA GLU A 43 -15.54 6.85 -8.89
C GLU A 43 -14.03 7.04 -8.71
N PHE A 44 -13.61 8.18 -8.16
CA PHE A 44 -12.22 8.43 -7.77
C PHE A 44 -11.73 7.42 -6.73
N ALA A 45 -12.49 7.21 -5.65
CA ALA A 45 -12.17 6.27 -4.58
C ALA A 45 -12.08 4.82 -5.10
N SER A 46 -13.00 4.43 -5.99
CA SER A 46 -12.97 3.11 -6.61
C SER A 46 -11.73 2.93 -7.48
N ARG A 47 -11.38 3.91 -8.33
CA ARG A 47 -10.21 3.80 -9.21
C ARG A 47 -8.90 3.79 -8.41
N ILE A 48 -8.76 4.70 -7.44
CA ILE A 48 -7.55 4.75 -6.61
C ILE A 48 -7.38 3.47 -5.77
N SER A 49 -8.48 2.82 -5.36
CA SER A 49 -8.41 1.54 -4.62
C SER A 49 -7.79 0.39 -5.42
N GLN A 50 -7.96 0.40 -6.76
CA GLN A 50 -7.36 -0.59 -7.63
C GLN A 50 -5.85 -0.46 -7.62
N TYR A 51 -5.33 0.77 -7.79
CA TYR A 51 -3.91 1.05 -7.72
C TYR A 51 -3.34 0.81 -6.31
N TRP A 52 -4.06 1.20 -5.26
CA TRP A 52 -3.60 1.05 -3.87
C TRP A 52 -3.32 -0.41 -3.49
N ARG A 53 -4.09 -1.35 -4.05
CA ARG A 53 -3.89 -2.79 -3.82
C ARG A 53 -2.57 -3.30 -4.40
N GLU A 54 -2.06 -2.64 -5.44
CA GLU A 54 -0.81 -3.00 -6.11
C GLU A 54 0.42 -2.38 -5.44
N VAL A 55 0.22 -1.44 -4.49
CA VAL A 55 1.32 -0.75 -3.80
C VAL A 55 2.00 -1.73 -2.81
N PRO A 56 3.28 -2.07 -3.03
CA PRO A 56 4.02 -2.92 -2.12
C PRO A 56 4.27 -2.18 -0.79
N ASP A 57 4.40 -2.94 0.29
CA ASP A 57 4.72 -2.40 1.63
C ASP A 57 3.66 -1.43 2.20
N SER A 58 2.42 -1.49 1.71
CA SER A 58 1.27 -0.73 2.24
C SER A 58 0.69 -1.30 3.55
N SER A 59 1.26 -2.40 4.05
CA SER A 59 0.71 -3.14 5.19
C SER A 59 0.74 -2.30 6.47
N GLY A 60 -0.41 -2.20 7.14
CA GLY A 60 -0.57 -1.38 8.36
C GLY A 60 -0.72 0.12 8.12
N LYS A 61 -0.74 0.59 6.87
CA LYS A 61 -0.95 1.99 6.52
C LYS A 61 -2.34 2.21 5.94
N ASN A 62 -2.95 3.32 6.34
CA ASN A 62 -4.32 3.67 5.96
C ASN A 62 -4.32 4.80 4.93
N LEU A 63 -5.07 4.60 3.84
CA LEU A 63 -5.38 5.61 2.85
C LEU A 63 -6.85 6.01 3.01
N VAL A 64 -7.14 7.30 3.16
CA VAL A 64 -8.50 7.81 3.29
C VAL A 64 -8.79 8.78 2.17
N VAL A 65 -9.85 8.50 1.42
CA VAL A 65 -10.40 9.44 0.43
C VAL A 65 -11.54 10.18 1.10
N LYS A 66 -11.34 11.47 1.38
CA LYS A 66 -12.33 12.32 2.06
C LYS A 66 -12.85 13.38 1.11
N GLU A 67 -14.17 13.47 0.98
CA GLU A 67 -14.81 14.54 0.23
C GLU A 67 -15.56 15.49 1.17
N ILE A 68 -15.46 16.79 0.92
CA ILE A 68 -16.27 17.81 1.60
C ILE A 68 -16.97 18.71 0.59
N ILE A 69 -18.16 19.19 0.95
CA ILE A 69 -18.92 20.13 0.11
C ILE A 69 -18.38 21.54 0.34
N VAL A 70 -18.04 22.22 -0.75
CA VAL A 70 -17.55 23.61 -0.72
C VAL A 70 -18.52 24.47 -1.54
N PRO A 71 -19.39 25.28 -0.89
CA PRO A 71 -20.49 25.99 -1.55
C PRO A 71 -20.10 26.82 -2.79
N GLN A 72 -18.88 27.36 -2.81
CA GLN A 72 -18.38 28.21 -3.92
C GLN A 72 -17.64 27.43 -5.02
N ALA A 73 -17.13 26.22 -4.73
CA ALA A 73 -16.20 25.51 -5.61
C ALA A 73 -16.68 24.12 -6.05
N GLY A 74 -17.79 23.62 -5.49
CA GLY A 74 -18.30 22.26 -5.74
C GLY A 74 -17.97 21.36 -4.57
N THR A 75 -17.06 20.40 -4.78
CA THR A 75 -16.55 19.56 -3.70
C THR A 75 -15.02 19.58 -3.67
N LEU A 76 -14.46 19.32 -2.49
CA LEU A 76 -13.03 19.20 -2.28
C LEU A 76 -12.75 17.76 -1.92
N LEU A 77 -11.95 17.09 -2.75
CA LEU A 77 -11.49 15.73 -2.51
C LEU A 77 -10.07 15.78 -1.96
N SER A 78 -9.86 15.13 -0.82
CA SER A 78 -8.58 15.03 -0.12
C SER A 78 -8.20 13.57 0.02
N VAL A 79 -6.96 13.23 -0.33
CA VAL A 79 -6.36 11.92 -0.11
C VAL A 79 -5.41 12.03 1.05
N ILE A 80 -5.69 11.27 2.10
CA ILE A 80 -4.97 11.29 3.36
C ILE A 80 -4.26 9.94 3.52
N TYR A 81 -2.95 9.96 3.60
CA TYR A 81 -2.13 8.79 3.87
C TYR A 81 -1.53 8.93 5.27
N ASP A 82 -1.75 7.95 6.14
CA ASP A 82 -1.19 7.92 7.50
C ASP A 82 -1.41 9.24 8.28
N ASN A 83 -2.67 9.71 8.29
CA ASN A 83 -3.09 10.97 8.91
C ASN A 83 -2.50 12.26 8.30
N ARG A 84 -1.83 12.20 7.15
CA ARG A 84 -1.30 13.37 6.43
C ARG A 84 -2.00 13.56 5.09
N VAL A 85 -2.40 14.79 4.77
CA VAL A 85 -2.97 15.11 3.46
C VAL A 85 -1.86 15.09 2.42
N VAL A 86 -1.93 14.15 1.47
CA VAL A 86 -0.92 13.98 0.41
C VAL A 86 -1.37 14.63 -0.89
N TYR A 87 -2.66 14.59 -1.17
CA TYR A 87 -3.24 15.20 -2.36
C TYR A 87 -4.57 15.85 -2.05
N GLN A 88 -4.84 16.98 -2.70
CA GLN A 88 -6.09 17.69 -2.57
C GLN A 88 -6.47 18.34 -3.89
N THR A 89 -7.74 18.20 -4.29
CA THR A 89 -8.22 18.74 -5.55
C THR A 89 -9.69 19.13 -5.46
N TYR A 90 -10.05 20.24 -6.11
CA TYR A 90 -11.45 20.62 -6.25
C TYR A 90 -12.09 19.83 -7.39
N MET A 91 -13.23 19.21 -7.12
CA MET A 91 -14.13 18.67 -8.12
C MET A 91 -15.20 19.73 -8.40
N GLY A 92 -14.94 20.52 -9.45
CA GLY A 92 -15.84 21.56 -9.93
C GLY A 92 -16.87 21.04 -10.94
N ARG A 93 -17.69 21.95 -11.48
CA ARG A 93 -18.70 21.63 -12.51
C ARG A 93 -18.12 21.33 -13.89
N ARG A 94 -16.88 21.75 -14.16
CA ARG A 94 -16.19 21.45 -15.42
C ARG A 94 -15.62 20.04 -15.33
N GLN A 95 -15.85 19.24 -16.35
CA GLN A 95 -15.27 17.91 -16.49
C GLN A 95 -13.77 18.05 -16.71
N VAL A 96 -13.02 18.14 -15.62
CA VAL A 96 -11.60 17.79 -15.66
C VAL A 96 -11.55 16.26 -15.75
N PRO A 97 -10.74 15.68 -16.65
CA PRO A 97 -10.63 14.24 -16.77
C PRO A 97 -10.27 13.62 -15.42
N LEU A 98 -11.16 12.75 -14.93
CA LEU A 98 -11.01 12.08 -13.64
C LEU A 98 -9.73 11.26 -13.59
N ASP A 99 -9.38 10.63 -14.71
CA ASP A 99 -8.18 9.81 -14.87
C ASP A 99 -6.89 10.57 -14.53
N GLU A 100 -6.74 11.81 -15.03
CA GLU A 100 -5.56 12.62 -14.74
C GLU A 100 -5.43 12.91 -13.24
N LYS A 101 -6.55 13.19 -12.57
CA LYS A 101 -6.55 13.43 -11.12
C LYS A 101 -6.19 12.18 -10.32
N VAL A 102 -6.70 11.02 -10.75
CA VAL A 102 -6.38 9.73 -10.12
C VAL A 102 -4.90 9.42 -10.30
N GLN A 103 -4.36 9.61 -11.50
CA GLN A 103 -2.94 9.40 -11.78
C GLN A 103 -2.03 10.33 -10.98
N GLN A 104 -2.38 11.62 -10.88
CA GLN A 104 -1.65 12.57 -10.04
C GLN A 104 -1.69 12.16 -8.56
N ALA A 105 -2.86 11.78 -8.07
CA ALA A 105 -3.03 11.38 -6.67
C ALA A 105 -2.20 10.14 -6.33
N ILE A 106 -2.22 9.10 -7.18
CA ILE A 106 -1.46 7.88 -6.91
C ILE A 106 0.05 8.11 -6.98
N MET A 107 0.54 8.94 -7.91
CA MET A 107 1.96 9.33 -7.97
C MET A 107 2.40 9.97 -6.65
N LEU A 108 1.64 10.94 -6.14
CA LEU A 108 1.97 11.60 -4.87
C LEU A 108 1.86 10.66 -3.67
N VAL A 109 0.91 9.71 -3.68
CA VAL A 109 0.80 8.68 -2.64
C VAL A 109 2.01 7.74 -2.68
N LEU A 110 2.46 7.31 -3.86
CA LEU A 110 3.65 6.49 -4.02
C LEU A 110 4.91 7.21 -3.51
N ASP A 111 5.06 8.49 -3.84
CA ASP A 111 6.16 9.31 -3.32
C ASP A 111 6.10 9.41 -1.79
N ALA A 112 4.90 9.58 -1.22
CA ALA A 112 4.72 9.62 0.23
C ALA A 112 5.05 8.27 0.91
N VAL A 113 4.68 7.15 0.28
CA VAL A 113 5.04 5.80 0.75
C VAL A 113 6.55 5.60 0.70
N ALA A 114 7.19 5.93 -0.42
CA ALA A 114 8.63 5.79 -0.60
C ALA A 114 9.42 6.59 0.44
N ASN A 115 9.02 7.84 0.69
CA ASN A 115 9.64 8.69 1.72
C ASN A 115 9.44 8.13 3.13
N ALA A 116 8.24 7.62 3.46
CA ALA A 116 7.97 7.01 4.75
C ALA A 116 8.79 5.72 4.99
N SER A 117 9.06 4.94 3.94
CA SER A 117 9.94 3.77 4.02
C SER A 117 11.42 4.13 4.22
N ILE A 118 11.87 5.31 3.77
CA ILE A 118 13.24 5.81 4.00
C ILE A 118 13.40 6.23 5.46
N ASP A 119 12.44 7.00 6.00
CA ASP A 119 12.48 7.47 7.40
C ASP A 119 12.56 6.29 8.39
N SER A 120 11.84 5.20 8.12
CA SER A 120 11.89 3.99 8.96
C SER A 120 13.17 3.15 8.79
N ARG A 121 13.91 3.33 7.69
CA ARG A 121 15.16 2.63 7.38
C ARG A 121 16.42 3.41 7.70
N SER A 122 16.32 4.68 8.13
CA SER A 122 17.49 5.45 8.56
C SER A 122 18.21 4.69 9.68
N PRO A 123 19.44 4.20 9.45
CA PRO A 123 20.25 3.64 10.52
C PRO A 123 20.50 4.75 11.53
N ASP A 124 20.35 4.44 12.80
CA ASP A 124 20.60 5.34 13.90
C ASP A 124 22.01 5.97 13.74
N LEU A 125 22.04 7.25 13.34
CA LEU A 125 23.29 8.02 13.20
C LEU A 125 23.85 8.43 14.58
N ALA A 126 23.23 8.00 15.67
CA ALA A 126 23.67 8.25 17.05
C ALA A 126 24.63 7.18 17.60
N GLY A 127 25.26 6.38 16.73
CA GLY A 127 26.24 5.37 17.12
C GLY A 127 27.65 5.67 16.61
N ASP A 128 28.30 6.70 17.15
CA ASP A 128 29.77 6.76 17.37
C ASP A 128 30.16 8.15 17.91
N GLU A 129 29.75 8.44 19.15
CA GLU A 129 30.42 9.46 19.96
C GLU A 129 30.79 8.87 21.32
N TRP A 130 31.89 8.08 21.35
CA TRP A 130 32.71 7.86 22.54
C TRP A 130 34.14 7.47 22.16
#